data_AF-A0AB74KVC3-F1
#
_entry.id   AF-A0AB74KVC3-F1
#
_cell.length_a   1.000
_cell.length_b   1.000
_cell.length_c   1.000
_cell.angle_alpha   90.00
_cell.angle_beta   90.00
_cell.angle_gamma   90.00
#
_symmetry.space_group_name_H-M   'P 1'
#
loop_
_entity.id
_entity.type
_entity.pdbx_description
1 polymer ?
#
loop_
_entity_poly.entity_id
_entity_poly.type
_entity_poly.pdbx_seq_one_letter_code
_entity_poly.pdbx_strand_id
1 'polypeptide(L)'
;MVVSKLFDIIFLTVSTVISGCQGWQDIKDFGHDRLDWLRKFVPFKNNIPRHDTIARVISCIDITQFQDSFSSCMKACSKLTYGEVIALDRKRLKGSFTQADRRDALW
;
A
#
# COMPACT_ATOMS: atom_id res chain seq x y z
N MET A 1 -13.44 -11.96 14.65
CA MET A 1 -12.12 -11.38 14.39
C MET A 1 -11.43 -12.28 13.39
N VAL A 2 -11.04 -11.78 12.22
CA VAL A 2 -10.32 -12.60 11.22
C VAL A 2 -8.85 -12.62 11.60
N VAL A 3 -8.30 -13.78 11.94
CA VAL A 3 -6.87 -13.91 12.28
C VAL A 3 -6.06 -13.88 11.00
N SER A 4 -5.45 -12.74 10.68
CA SER A 4 -4.60 -12.60 9.49
C SER A 4 -3.13 -12.67 9.92
N LYS A 5 -2.26 -13.21 9.06
CA LYS A 5 -0.82 -13.19 9.36
C LYS A 5 -0.32 -11.75 9.32
N LEU A 6 0.62 -11.41 10.18
CA LEU A 6 1.23 -10.08 10.23
C LEU A 6 1.80 -9.66 8.86
N PHE A 7 2.46 -10.59 8.18
CA PHE A 7 3.03 -10.35 6.86
C PHE A 7 1.97 -9.99 5.81
N ASP A 8 0.81 -10.65 5.82
CA ASP A 8 -0.29 -10.37 4.89
C ASP A 8 -0.80 -8.92 5.06
N ILE A 9 -0.91 -8.45 6.31
CA ILE A 9 -1.35 -7.08 6.63
C ILE A 9 -0.30 -6.05 6.21
N ILE A 10 0.98 -6.32 6.48
CA ILE A 10 2.08 -5.44 6.08
C ILE A 10 2.15 -5.34 4.55
N PHE A 11 2.07 -6.47 3.85
CA PHE A 11 2.11 -6.51 2.38
C PHE A 11 0.92 -5.76 1.75
N LEU A 12 -0.29 -5.98 2.29
CA LEU A 12 -1.49 -5.24 1.87
C LEU A 12 -1.32 -3.72 2.06
N THR A 13 -0.82 -3.31 3.22
CA THR A 13 -0.64 -1.89 3.55
C THR A 13 0.40 -1.24 2.64
N VAL A 14 1.57 -1.87 2.47
CA VAL A 14 2.65 -1.34 1.63
C VAL A 14 2.24 -1.26 0.16
N SER A 15 1.63 -2.32 -0.38
CA SER A 15 1.15 -2.33 -1.78
C SER A 15 0.09 -1.27 -2.05
N THR A 16 -0.82 -1.05 -1.09
CA THR A 16 -1.82 0.02 -1.20
C THR A 16 -1.17 1.41 -1.18
N VAL A 17 -0.25 1.66 -0.24
CA VAL A 17 0.41 2.96 -0.10
C VAL A 17 1.24 3.31 -1.34
N ILE A 18 1.93 2.31 -1.93
CA ILE A 18 2.67 2.49 -3.19
C ILE A 18 1.71 2.80 -4.35
N SER A 19 0.51 2.22 -4.34
CA SER A 19 -0.53 2.50 -5.34
C SER A 19 -1.13 3.91 -5.21
N GLY A 20 -0.76 4.66 -4.18
CA GLY A 20 -1.13 6.05 -3.98
C GLY A 20 -2.42 6.27 -3.19
N CYS A 21 -3.07 5.22 -2.71
CA CYS A 21 -4.26 5.35 -1.86
C CYS A 21 -3.89 5.80 -0.44
N GLN A 22 -4.78 6.52 0.22
CA GLN A 22 -4.49 7.18 1.50
C GLN A 22 -5.60 6.92 2.51
N GLY A 23 -5.30 6.12 3.54
CA GLY A 23 -6.19 5.88 4.66
C GLY A 23 -6.56 4.40 4.83
N TRP A 24 -7.15 4.08 5.98
CA TRP A 24 -7.43 2.70 6.36
C TRP A 24 -8.58 2.08 5.56
N GLN A 25 -9.55 2.89 5.15
CA GLN A 25 -10.67 2.44 4.32
C GLN A 25 -10.19 2.09 2.91
N ASP A 26 -9.39 2.96 2.30
CA ASP A 26 -8.73 2.71 1.02
C ASP A 26 -7.91 1.41 1.00
N ILE A 27 -7.19 1.08 2.09
CA ILE A 27 -6.43 -0.19 2.20
C ILE A 27 -7.34 -1.41 2.18
N LYS A 28 -8.49 -1.33 2.82
CA LYS A 28 -9.48 -2.40 2.78
C LYS A 28 -10.05 -2.54 1.36
N ASP A 29 -10.42 -1.42 0.73
CA ASP A 29 -11.06 -1.41 -0.59
C ASP A 29 -10.08 -1.90 -1.67
N PHE A 30 -8.82 -1.44 -1.63
CA PHE A 30 -7.73 -1.97 -2.47
C PHE A 30 -7.55 -3.48 -2.27
N GLY A 31 -7.60 -3.96 -1.03
CA GLY A 31 -7.52 -5.38 -0.72
C GLY A 31 -8.63 -6.20 -1.38
N HIS A 32 -9.85 -5.67 -1.43
CA HIS A 32 -10.97 -6.31 -2.12
C HIS A 32 -10.81 -6.24 -3.65
N ASP A 33 -10.47 -5.09 -4.19
CA ASP A 33 -10.36 -4.85 -5.64
C ASP A 33 -9.19 -5.61 -6.28
N ARG A 34 -8.11 -5.82 -5.53
CA ARG A 34 -6.86 -6.44 -6.01
C ARG A 34 -6.56 -7.77 -5.33
N LEU A 35 -7.54 -8.42 -4.73
CA LEU A 35 -7.34 -9.69 -4.01
C LEU A 35 -6.66 -10.76 -4.87
N ASP A 36 -7.08 -10.91 -6.13
CA ASP A 36 -6.50 -11.89 -7.05
C ASP A 36 -5.04 -11.57 -7.40
N TRP A 37 -4.67 -10.29 -7.45
CA TRP A 37 -3.29 -9.87 -7.65
C TRP A 37 -2.45 -10.11 -6.39
N LEU A 38 -2.98 -9.75 -5.22
CA LEU A 38 -2.35 -9.97 -3.91
C LEU A 38 -2.04 -11.46 -3.67
N ARG A 39 -2.96 -12.35 -4.07
CA ARG A 39 -2.81 -13.81 -3.97
C ARG A 39 -1.65 -14.41 -4.75
N LYS A 40 -1.11 -13.68 -5.73
CA LYS A 40 0.09 -14.12 -6.47
C LYS A 40 1.36 -14.07 -5.62
N PHE A 41 1.37 -13.24 -4.58
CA PHE A 41 2.54 -12.99 -3.74
C PHE A 41 2.38 -13.56 -2.34
N VAL A 42 1.15 -13.51 -1.79
CA VAL A 42 0.86 -13.94 -0.43
C VAL A 42 -0.44 -14.76 -0.43
N PRO A 43 -0.55 -15.87 0.32
CA PRO A 43 -1.70 -16.76 0.20
C PRO A 43 -3.06 -16.13 0.50
N PHE A 44 -3.12 -15.08 1.35
CA PHE A 44 -4.37 -14.48 1.87
C PHE A 44 -5.44 -15.54 2.15
N LYS A 45 -5.08 -16.53 2.99
CA LYS A 45 -5.95 -17.69 3.32
C LYS A 45 -7.28 -17.24 3.95
N ASN A 46 -7.25 -16.07 4.59
CA ASN A 46 -8.39 -15.43 5.18
C ASN A 46 -8.81 -14.22 4.33
N ASN A 47 -10.08 -13.84 4.41
CA ASN A 47 -10.59 -12.62 3.77
C ASN A 47 -9.86 -11.36 4.27
N ILE A 48 -9.91 -10.30 3.47
CA ILE A 48 -9.30 -9.00 3.80
C ILE A 48 -9.78 -8.52 5.19
N PRO A 49 -8.86 -8.20 6.11
CA PRO A 49 -9.22 -7.73 7.43
C PRO A 49 -9.94 -6.37 7.35
N ARG A 50 -10.75 -6.07 8.37
CA ARG A 50 -11.41 -4.76 8.47
C ARG A 50 -10.38 -3.64 8.65
N HIS A 51 -10.72 -2.43 8.20
CA HIS A 51 -9.87 -1.24 8.35
C HIS A 51 -9.42 -1.01 9.80
N ASP A 52 -10.30 -1.22 10.79
CA ASP A 52 -9.93 -1.11 12.21
C ASP A 52 -8.86 -2.12 12.63
N THR A 53 -8.91 -3.33 12.09
CA THR A 53 -7.93 -4.38 12.39
C THR A 53 -6.58 -4.05 11.76
N ILE A 54 -6.59 -3.52 10.53
CA ILE A 54 -5.38 -3.06 9.84
C ILE A 54 -4.74 -1.92 10.63
N ALA A 55 -5.52 -0.89 10.97
CA ALA A 55 -5.05 0.25 11.75
C ALA A 55 -4.42 -0.21 13.07
N ARG A 56 -5.11 -1.08 13.82
CA ARG A 56 -4.61 -1.56 15.12
C ARG A 56 -3.31 -2.33 14.99
N VAL A 57 -3.19 -3.23 14.01
CA VAL A 57 -1.96 -4.01 13.80
C VAL A 57 -0.81 -3.11 13.38
N ILE A 58 -1.02 -2.20 12.42
CA ILE A 58 0.03 -1.27 11.97
C ILE A 58 0.44 -0.32 13.09
N SER A 59 -0.49 0.17 13.91
CA SER A 59 -0.18 1.01 15.07
C SER A 59 0.60 0.28 16.17
N CYS A 60 0.53 -1.05 16.24
CA CYS A 60 1.32 -1.85 17.17
C CYS A 60 2.74 -2.15 16.67
N ILE A 61 3.06 -1.85 15.41
CA ILE A 61 4.40 -2.06 14.86
C ILE A 61 5.31 -0.91 15.28
N ASP A 62 6.48 -1.24 15.82
CA ASP A 62 7.56 -0.27 16.05
C ASP A 62 8.05 0.28 14.71
N ILE A 63 7.81 1.57 14.48
CA ILE A 63 8.12 2.22 13.21
C ILE A 63 9.62 2.25 12.91
N THR A 64 10.45 2.37 13.94
CA THR A 64 11.91 2.42 13.80
C THR A 64 12.44 1.06 13.36
N GLN A 65 12.02 -0.01 14.04
CA GLN A 65 12.41 -1.37 13.67
C GLN A 65 11.88 -1.77 12.29
N PHE A 66 10.68 -1.31 11.94
CA PHE A 66 10.12 -1.53 10.60
C PHE A 66 10.97 -0.84 9.53
N GLN A 67 11.34 0.43 9.74
CA GLN A 67 12.18 1.19 8.81
C GLN A 67 13.56 0.55 8.62
N ASP A 68 14.19 0.09 9.70
CA ASP A 68 15.50 -0.57 9.64
C ASP A 68 15.40 -1.90 8.87
N SER A 69 14.39 -2.70 9.19
CA SER A 69 14.14 -3.98 8.52
C SER A 69 13.84 -3.79 7.04
N PHE A 70 12.98 -2.82 6.71
CA PHE A 70 12.60 -2.49 5.34
C PHE A 70 13.80 -1.97 4.54
N SER A 71 14.61 -1.09 5.14
CA SER A 71 15.83 -0.56 4.51
C SER A 71 16.87 -1.65 4.27
N SER A 72 17.04 -2.57 5.23
CA SER A 72 17.92 -3.73 5.07
C SER A 72 17.45 -4.64 3.94
N CYS A 73 16.14 -4.92 3.87
CA CYS A 73 15.53 -5.68 2.78
C CYS A 73 15.78 -5.02 1.42
N MET A 74 15.53 -3.70 1.30
CA MET A 74 15.77 -2.96 0.06
C MET A 74 17.24 -2.97 -0.37
N LYS A 75 18.19 -2.86 0.57
CA LYS A 75 19.63 -2.99 0.29
C LYS A 75 20.00 -4.40 -0.17
N ALA A 76 19.35 -5.43 0.34
CA ALA A 76 19.56 -6.81 -0.12
C ALA A 76 19.00 -6.99 -1.54
N CYS A 77 17.79 -6.47 -1.81
CA CYS A 77 17.20 -6.48 -3.14
C CYS A 77 18.07 -5.74 -4.16
N SER A 78 18.60 -4.56 -3.83
CA SER A 78 19.43 -3.79 -4.75
C SER A 78 20.74 -4.51 -5.13
N LYS A 79 21.31 -5.31 -4.21
CA LYS A 79 22.48 -6.15 -4.51
C LYS A 79 22.15 -7.27 -5.49
N LEU A 80 20.95 -7.85 -5.39
CA LEU A 80 20.48 -8.90 -6.29
C LEU A 80 20.18 -8.38 -7.70
N THR A 81 19.78 -7.12 -7.83
CA THR A 81 19.51 -6.45 -9.11
C THR A 81 20.72 -5.66 -9.63
N TYR A 82 21.95 -5.96 -9.18
CA TYR A 82 23.19 -5.27 -9.60
C TYR A 82 23.14 -3.73 -9.49
N GLY A 83 22.37 -3.20 -8.54
CA GLY A 83 22.25 -1.75 -8.34
C GLY A 83 21.30 -1.03 -9.31
N GLU A 84 20.47 -1.73 -10.08
CA GLU A 84 19.34 -1.10 -10.78
C GLU A 84 18.33 -0.57 -9.76
N VAL A 85 18.54 0.68 -9.35
CA VAL A 85 17.59 1.44 -8.55
C VAL A 85 16.80 2.31 -9.53
N ILE A 86 15.58 1.89 -9.82
CA ILE A 86 14.63 2.77 -10.52
C ILE A 86 14.14 3.79 -9.50
N ALA A 87 14.53 5.06 -9.68
CA ALA A 87 13.99 6.14 -8.89
C ALA A 87 12.49 6.28 -9.19
N LEU A 88 11.64 5.82 -8.28
CA LEU A 88 10.21 6.13 -8.26
C LEU A 88 10.02 7.56 -7.73
N ASP A 89 10.46 8.54 -8.51
CA ASP A 89 10.20 9.94 -8.22
C ASP A 89 8.70 10.18 -8.41
N ARG A 90 8.01 10.56 -7.32
CA ARG A 90 6.60 10.95 -7.38
C ARG A 90 6.51 12.32 -8.04
N LYS A 91 6.78 12.42 -9.35
CA LYS A 91 6.30 13.55 -10.16
C LYS A 91 4.79 13.51 -10.10
N ARG A 92 4.20 14.33 -9.21
CA ARG A 92 2.81 14.74 -9.36
C ARG A 92 2.71 15.33 -10.76
N LEU A 93 1.85 14.76 -11.62
CA LEU A 93 1.39 15.42 -12.83
C LEU A 93 0.71 16.72 -12.41
N LYS A 94 1.48 17.82 -12.41
CA LYS A 94 0.97 19.16 -12.21
C LYS A 94 0.24 19.55 -13.51
N GLY A 95 -0.99 19.09 -13.67
CA GLY A 95 -1.75 19.31 -14.91
C GLY A 95 -2.97 18.40 -15.15
N SER A 96 -3.26 17.40 -14.32
CA SER A 96 -4.47 16.56 -14.46
C SER A 96 -5.72 17.21 -13.85
N PHE A 97 -5.98 18.48 -14.21
CA PHE A 97 -7.34 19.02 -14.15
C PHE A 97 -7.99 18.69 -15.50
N THR A 98 -8.87 17.71 -15.52
CA THR A 98 -9.75 17.49 -16.66
C THR A 98 -10.71 18.67 -16.73
N GLN A 99 -10.76 19.33 -17.88
CA GLN A 99 -11.74 20.38 -18.20
C GLN A 99 -13.12 19.76 -18.40
N ALA A 100 -13.68 19.15 -17.35
CA ALA A 100 -15.02 18.57 -17.34
C ALA A 100 -15.91 19.13 -16.21
N ASP A 101 -15.36 19.79 -15.19
CA ASP A 101 -16.14 20.51 -14.16
C ASP A 101 -16.30 22.00 -14.51
N ARG A 102 -16.82 22.28 -15.71
CA ARG A 102 -17.32 23.61 -16.10
C ARG A 102 -18.82 23.55 -16.38
N ARG A 103 -19.58 22.92 -15.49
CA ARG A 103 -21.03 23.13 -15.37
C ARG A 103 -21.45 22.96 -13.93
N ASP A 104 -21.08 23.91 -13.09
CA ASP A 104 -22.06 24.43 -12.15
C ASP A 104 -21.94 25.95 -12.19
N ALA A 105 -23.04 26.51 -12.68
CA ALA A 105 -23.18 27.90 -13.04
C ALA A 105 -23.20 28.77 -11.79
N LEU A 106 -22.77 30.01 -11.99
CA LEU A 106 -23.34 31.15 -11.29
C LEU A 106 -24.88 31.02 -11.36
N TRP A 107 -25.52 30.82 -10.21
CA TRP A 107 -26.49 31.71 -9.55
C TRP A 107 -26.62 31.28 -8.09
#